data_AF-A0A7R9BCY8-F1
#
_entry.id   AF-A0A7R9BCY8-F1
#
_cell.length_a   1.000
_cell.length_b   1.000
_cell.length_c   1.000
_cell.angle_alpha   90.00
_cell.angle_beta   90.00
_cell.angle_gamma   90.00
#
_symmetry.space_group_name_H-M   'P 1'
#
loop_
_entity.id
_entity.type
_entity.pdbx_description
1 polymer ?
#
loop_
_entity_poly.entity_id
_entity_poly.type
_entity_poly.pdbx_seq_one_letter_code
_entity_poly.pdbx_strand_id
1 'polypeptide(L)'
;CGKPVGTVIAIDRLPIYPIEGVTIIGNTDFTTAATLEKLLSAMKGRRADAVVSDMAPNATGVRAMDHENIVQLAYSATRFAVQMSRVGAFLLVKLWDGASTIALERDLMRFYDKVKAVKPMASRSDSAEMFFLARGFKGLQS
;
A
#
# COMPACT_ATOMS: atom_id res chain seq x y z
N CYS A 1 22.77 -5.85 23.15
CA CYS A 1 21.56 -6.21 22.39
C CYS A 1 21.03 -4.95 21.71
N GLY A 2 21.20 -4.81 20.40
CA GLY A 2 20.79 -3.59 19.68
C GLY A 2 19.28 -3.48 19.60
N LYS A 3 18.73 -2.29 19.86
CA LYS A 3 17.33 -1.98 19.55
C LYS A 3 17.09 -2.27 18.05
N PRO A 4 15.92 -2.80 17.64
CA PRO A 4 15.61 -2.94 16.22
C PRO A 4 15.75 -1.58 15.53
N VAL A 5 16.60 -1.51 14.51
CA VAL A 5 16.80 -0.30 13.70
C VAL A 5 16.00 -0.49 12.41
N GLY A 6 14.92 0.28 12.25
CA GLY A 6 14.11 0.33 11.04
C GLY A 6 14.14 1.72 10.42
N THR A 7 13.80 1.82 9.13
CA THR A 7 13.53 3.11 8.47
C THR A 7 12.08 3.14 8.05
N VAL A 8 11.36 4.20 8.42
CA VAL A 8 9.98 4.43 7.97
C VAL A 8 9.97 5.67 7.10
N ILE A 9 9.35 5.56 5.92
CA ILE A 9 9.11 6.68 5.01
C ILE A 9 7.60 6.76 4.81
N ALA A 10 7.01 7.91 5.12
CA ALA A 10 5.58 8.16 4.96
C ALA A 10 5.36 9.13 3.79
N ILE A 11 4.39 8.83 2.92
CA ILE A 11 3.98 9.68 1.81
C ILE A 11 2.48 9.90 1.92
N ASP A 12 2.03 11.14 1.83
CA ASP A 12 0.60 11.47 1.80
C ASP A 12 0.35 12.75 0.99
N ARG A 13 -0.85 12.83 0.39
CA ARG A 13 -1.33 14.00 -0.34
C ARG A 13 -1.60 15.17 0.59
N LEU A 14 -1.91 14.89 1.86
CA LEU A 14 -2.09 15.88 2.91
C LEU A 14 -0.81 16.04 3.74
N PRO A 15 -0.67 17.15 4.48
CA PRO A 15 0.40 17.31 5.45
C PRO A 15 0.30 16.28 6.58
N ILE A 16 1.42 15.68 6.97
CA ILE A 16 1.55 14.84 8.16
C ILE A 16 2.38 15.61 9.18
N TYR A 17 1.93 15.67 10.43
CA TYR A 17 2.73 16.24 11.52
C TYR A 17 4.02 15.44 11.72
N PRO A 18 5.15 16.09 12.08
CA PRO A 18 6.40 15.39 12.33
C PRO A 18 6.24 14.23 13.32
N ILE A 19 6.70 13.04 12.93
CA ILE A 19 6.75 11.84 13.77
C ILE A 19 8.21 11.46 13.94
N GLU A 20 8.64 11.27 15.19
CA GLU A 20 10.02 10.89 15.50
C GLU A 20 10.43 9.60 14.79
N GLY A 21 11.58 9.62 14.11
CA GLY A 21 12.10 8.46 13.38
C GLY A 21 11.45 8.19 12.01
N VAL A 22 10.47 8.99 11.59
CA VAL A 22 9.80 8.86 10.28
C VAL A 22 10.29 9.94 9.32
N THR A 23 10.72 9.52 8.12
CA THR A 23 10.94 10.46 7.01
C THR A 23 9.62 10.75 6.33
N ILE A 24 9.15 12.00 6.39
CA ILE A 24 7.85 12.40 5.83
C ILE A 24 8.04 13.10 4.49
N ILE A 25 7.34 12.61 3.47
CA ILE A 25 7.20 13.23 2.15
C ILE A 25 5.71 13.57 1.99
N GLY A 26 5.26 14.61 2.70
CA GLY A 26 3.86 15.03 2.74
C GLY A 26 3.49 16.04 1.66
N ASN A 27 2.20 16.37 1.58
CA ASN A 27 1.63 17.31 0.62
C ASN A 27 1.95 16.96 -0.84
N THR A 28 1.90 15.67 -1.18
CA THR A 28 2.25 15.22 -2.52
C THR A 28 1.59 13.90 -2.91
N ASP A 29 1.44 13.68 -4.21
CA ASP A 29 0.92 12.43 -4.74
C ASP A 29 2.06 11.44 -4.99
N PHE A 30 1.90 10.22 -4.46
CA PHE A 30 2.89 9.15 -4.52
C PHE A 30 3.17 8.64 -5.94
N THR A 31 2.28 8.93 -6.89
CA THR A 31 2.42 8.53 -8.30
C THR A 31 3.27 9.49 -9.12
N THR A 32 3.59 10.69 -8.58
CA THR A 32 4.33 11.71 -9.33
C THR A 32 5.84 11.44 -9.35
N ALA A 33 6.49 11.79 -10.46
CA ALA A 33 7.93 11.61 -10.62
C ALA A 33 8.73 12.33 -9.51
N ALA A 34 8.34 13.55 -9.14
CA ALA A 34 8.98 14.32 -8.08
C ALA A 34 8.91 13.61 -6.71
N THR A 35 7.81 12.94 -6.40
CA THR A 35 7.69 12.15 -5.16
C THR A 35 8.57 10.90 -5.22
N LEU A 36 8.59 10.22 -6.37
CA LEU A 36 9.43 9.04 -6.55
C LEU A 36 10.92 9.38 -6.43
N GLU A 37 11.37 10.52 -6.96
CA GLU A 37 12.75 11.00 -6.79
C GLU A 37 13.11 11.24 -5.32
N LYS A 38 12.24 11.94 -4.59
CA LYS A 38 12.41 12.19 -3.14
C LYS A 38 12.46 10.88 -2.36
N LEU A 39 11.57 9.94 -2.69
CA LEU A 39 11.53 8.62 -2.07
C LEU A 39 12.82 7.85 -2.35
N LEU A 40 13.26 7.75 -3.60
CA LEU A 40 14.48 7.02 -3.97
C LEU A 40 15.72 7.59 -3.26
N SER A 41 15.79 8.92 -3.15
CA SER A 41 16.83 9.60 -2.37
C SER A 41 16.78 9.20 -0.88
N ALA A 42 15.59 9.23 -0.27
CA ALA A 42 15.39 8.81 1.13
C ALA A 42 15.69 7.31 1.36
N MET A 43 15.44 6.46 0.37
CA MET A 43 15.74 5.02 0.43
C MET A 43 17.25 4.73 0.38
N LYS A 44 18.07 5.65 -0.16
CA LYS A 44 19.54 5.52 -0.26
C LYS A 44 19.96 4.21 -0.95
N GLY A 45 19.33 3.91 -2.09
CA GLY A 45 19.60 2.68 -2.86
C GLY A 45 18.96 1.41 -2.30
N ARG A 46 18.38 1.44 -1.10
CA ARG A 46 17.65 0.30 -0.53
C ARG A 46 16.32 0.09 -1.25
N ARG A 47 15.67 -1.04 -0.96
CA ARG A 47 14.33 -1.40 -1.40
C ARG A 47 13.46 -1.71 -0.19
N ALA A 48 12.15 -1.51 -0.32
CA ALA A 48 11.23 -1.66 0.80
C ALA A 48 11.05 -3.14 1.17
N ASP A 49 11.14 -3.45 2.46
CA ASP A 49 10.72 -4.75 3.03
C ASP A 49 9.19 -4.89 3.06
N ALA A 50 8.51 -3.74 3.13
CA ALA A 50 7.08 -3.62 3.35
C ALA A 50 6.54 -2.36 2.67
N VAL A 51 5.38 -2.48 2.05
CA VAL A 51 4.56 -1.33 1.66
C VAL A 51 3.20 -1.48 2.33
N VAL A 52 2.74 -0.42 2.99
CA VAL A 52 1.46 -0.40 3.71
C VAL A 52 0.64 0.78 3.18
N SER A 53 -0.58 0.50 2.75
CA SER A 53 -1.53 1.50 2.26
C SER A 53 -2.86 1.37 2.98
N ASP A 54 -3.17 2.39 3.79
CA ASP A 54 -4.49 2.61 4.40
C ASP A 54 -5.28 3.69 3.64
N MET A 55 -4.98 3.87 2.35
CA MET A 55 -5.61 4.90 1.53
C MET A 55 -7.06 4.51 1.21
N ALA A 56 -7.95 5.50 1.20
CA ALA A 56 -9.30 5.38 0.68
C ALA A 56 -9.63 6.61 -0.17
N PRO A 57 -10.39 6.45 -1.27
CA PRO A 57 -10.85 7.59 -2.05
C PRO A 57 -11.90 8.40 -1.28
N ASN A 58 -12.12 9.65 -1.69
CA ASN A 58 -13.27 10.42 -1.22
C ASN A 58 -14.57 9.69 -1.58
N ALA A 59 -15.46 9.51 -0.61
CA ALA A 59 -16.74 8.88 -0.84
C ALA A 59 -17.64 9.76 -1.71
N THR A 60 -18.17 9.16 -2.78
CA THR A 60 -19.15 9.76 -3.68
C THR A 60 -20.57 9.55 -3.17
N GLY A 61 -20.77 8.55 -2.29
CA GLY A 61 -22.09 8.11 -1.82
C GLY A 61 -22.72 7.05 -2.73
N VAL A 62 -22.13 6.78 -3.89
CA VAL A 62 -22.57 5.73 -4.82
C VAL A 62 -21.71 4.49 -4.61
N ARG A 63 -22.24 3.48 -3.92
CA ARG A 63 -21.50 2.27 -3.50
C ARG A 63 -20.69 1.62 -4.62
N ALA A 64 -21.25 1.50 -5.83
CA ALA A 64 -20.56 0.88 -6.96
C ALA A 64 -19.33 1.70 -7.40
N MET A 65 -19.47 3.02 -7.48
CA MET A 65 -18.38 3.93 -7.85
C MET A 65 -17.33 4.02 -6.75
N ASP A 66 -17.75 4.05 -5.48
CA ASP A 66 -16.85 4.03 -4.33
C ASP A 66 -16.02 2.73 -4.32
N HIS A 67 -16.66 1.59 -4.58
CA HIS A 67 -15.99 0.29 -4.70
C HIS A 67 -14.96 0.27 -5.84
N GLU A 68 -15.33 0.77 -7.02
CA GLU A 68 -14.40 0.83 -8.14
C GLU A 68 -13.22 1.76 -7.85
N ASN A 69 -13.46 2.93 -7.26
CA ASN A 69 -12.43 3.89 -6.90
C ASN A 69 -11.40 3.31 -5.92
N ILE A 70 -11.84 2.58 -4.89
CA ILE A 70 -10.90 1.98 -3.92
C ILE A 70 -10.09 0.85 -4.54
N VAL A 71 -10.68 0.07 -5.45
CA VAL A 71 -9.97 -0.98 -6.19
C VAL A 71 -8.90 -0.37 -7.11
N GLN A 72 -9.23 0.72 -7.83
CA GLN A 72 -8.25 1.43 -8.67
C GLN A 72 -7.11 2.04 -7.84
N LEU A 73 -7.42 2.58 -6.67
CA LEU A 73 -6.41 3.07 -5.73
C LEU A 73 -5.50 1.94 -5.23
N ALA A 74 -6.07 0.77 -4.93
CA ALA A 74 -5.31 -0.41 -4.53
C ALA A 74 -4.41 -0.96 -5.67
N TYR A 75 -4.85 -0.91 -6.93
CA TYR A 75 -3.99 -1.19 -8.08
C TYR A 75 -2.83 -0.20 -8.18
N SER A 76 -3.08 1.09 -7.92
CA SER A 76 -2.04 2.12 -7.92
C SER A 76 -1.01 1.89 -6.81
N ALA A 77 -1.47 1.52 -5.61
CA ALA A 77 -0.61 1.10 -4.50
C ALA A 77 0.18 -0.18 -4.83
N THR A 78 -0.43 -1.14 -5.51
CA THR A 78 0.22 -2.36 -5.96
C THR A 78 1.35 -2.06 -6.96
N ARG A 79 1.08 -1.21 -7.96
CA ARG A 79 2.08 -0.77 -8.95
C ARG A 79 3.26 -0.08 -8.28
N PHE A 80 3.00 0.79 -7.32
CA PHE A 80 4.04 1.42 -6.52
C PHE A 80 4.85 0.37 -5.73
N ALA A 81 4.17 -0.57 -5.07
CA ALA A 81 4.82 -1.59 -4.26
C ALA A 81 5.76 -2.49 -5.06
N VAL A 82 5.34 -2.96 -6.24
CA VAL A 82 6.19 -3.82 -7.08
C VAL A 82 7.45 -3.12 -7.59
N GLN A 83 7.42 -1.79 -7.74
CA GLN A 83 8.58 -1.00 -8.18
C GLN A 83 9.55 -0.69 -7.02
N MET A 84 9.03 -0.49 -5.81
CA MET A 84 9.83 -0.03 -4.66
C MET A 84 10.32 -1.16 -3.76
N SER A 85 9.71 -2.35 -3.85
CA SER A 85 9.97 -3.45 -2.92
C SER A 85 11.12 -4.37 -3.35
N ARG A 86 11.76 -5.02 -2.38
CA ARG A 86 12.70 -6.12 -2.65
C ARG A 86 11.96 -7.45 -2.82
N VAL A 87 12.61 -8.42 -3.45
CA VAL A 87 12.13 -9.81 -3.45
C VAL A 87 11.93 -10.30 -2.01
N GLY A 88 10.81 -10.97 -1.76
CA GLY A 88 10.37 -11.45 -0.45
C GLY A 88 9.59 -10.42 0.38
N ALA A 89 9.44 -9.18 -0.08
CA ALA A 89 8.68 -8.15 0.62
C ALA A 89 7.17 -8.46 0.69
N PHE A 90 6.46 -7.66 1.50
CA PHE A 90 5.01 -7.72 1.63
C PHE A 90 4.32 -6.40 1.29
N LEU A 91 3.08 -6.50 0.81
CA LEU A 91 2.16 -5.40 0.61
C LEU A 91 0.93 -5.64 1.51
N LEU A 92 0.55 -4.62 2.28
CA LEU A 92 -0.74 -4.54 2.93
C LEU A 92 -1.53 -3.39 2.30
N VAL A 93 -2.68 -3.67 1.71
CA VAL A 93 -3.49 -2.66 1.00
C VAL A 93 -4.95 -2.73 1.42
N LYS A 94 -5.53 -1.57 1.75
CA LYS A 94 -6.92 -1.41 2.14
C LYS A 94 -7.88 -1.51 0.96
N LEU A 95 -9.03 -2.13 1.23
CA LEU A 95 -10.15 -2.30 0.32
C LEU A 95 -11.48 -2.26 1.07
N TRP A 96 -12.56 -2.19 0.31
CA TRP A 96 -13.89 -2.58 0.77
C TRP A 96 -14.26 -3.91 0.13
N ASP A 97 -14.90 -4.78 0.91
CA ASP A 97 -15.40 -6.06 0.42
C ASP A 97 -16.43 -5.84 -0.71
N GLY A 98 -16.31 -6.61 -1.79
CA GLY A 98 -17.14 -6.46 -2.98
C GLY A 98 -16.60 -7.21 -4.20
N ALA A 99 -17.42 -7.36 -5.23
CA ALA A 99 -17.17 -8.29 -6.34
C ALA A 99 -15.83 -8.08 -7.06
N SER A 100 -15.40 -6.82 -7.27
CA SER A 100 -14.16 -6.51 -7.99
C SER A 100 -12.87 -6.84 -7.22
N THR A 101 -12.93 -7.24 -5.95
CA THR A 101 -11.73 -7.61 -5.16
C THR A 101 -11.11 -8.92 -5.65
N ILE A 102 -11.90 -9.84 -6.22
CA ILE A 102 -11.43 -11.14 -6.72
C ILE A 102 -10.42 -10.96 -7.86
N ALA A 103 -10.64 -10.01 -8.76
CA ALA A 103 -9.72 -9.72 -9.85
C ALA A 103 -8.37 -9.21 -9.32
N LEU A 104 -8.42 -8.28 -8.36
CA LEU A 104 -7.22 -7.75 -7.71
C LEU A 104 -6.45 -8.83 -6.94
N GLU A 105 -7.13 -9.72 -6.22
CA GLU A 105 -6.49 -10.85 -5.53
C GLU A 105 -5.75 -11.75 -6.53
N ARG A 106 -6.39 -12.08 -7.65
CA ARG A 106 -5.78 -12.89 -8.72
C ARG A 106 -4.55 -12.21 -9.30
N ASP A 107 -4.60 -10.91 -9.55
CA ASP A 107 -3.46 -10.15 -10.05
C ASP A 107 -2.33 -10.07 -9.02
N LEU A 108 -2.64 -9.86 -7.74
CA LEU A 108 -1.66 -9.87 -6.66
C LEU A 108 -0.95 -11.23 -6.56
N MET A 109 -1.66 -12.35 -6.75
CA MET A 109 -1.05 -13.70 -6.76
C MET A 109 -0.03 -13.90 -7.91
N ARG A 110 -0.07 -13.08 -8.96
CA ARG A 110 0.95 -13.11 -10.02
C ARG A 110 2.28 -12.54 -9.52
N PHE A 111 2.23 -11.52 -8.67
CA PHE A 111 3.42 -10.83 -8.14
C PHE A 111 3.89 -11.36 -6.78
N TYR A 112 3.00 -11.99 -6.00
CA TYR A 112 3.27 -12.44 -4.64
C TYR A 112 2.99 -13.95 -4.47
N ASP A 113 3.70 -14.61 -3.56
CA ASP A 113 3.53 -16.04 -3.28
C ASP A 113 2.20 -16.37 -2.60
N LYS A 114 1.75 -15.49 -1.70
CA LYS A 114 0.52 -15.67 -0.93
C LYS A 114 -0.22 -14.35 -0.80
N VAL A 115 -1.51 -14.36 -1.08
CA VAL A 115 -2.43 -13.25 -0.81
C VAL A 115 -3.47 -13.74 0.19
N LYS A 116 -3.81 -12.91 1.18
CA LYS A 116 -4.88 -13.20 2.15
C LYS A 116 -5.73 -11.97 2.38
N ALA A 117 -7.04 -12.14 2.37
CA ALA A 117 -7.97 -11.20 2.96
C ALA A 117 -7.78 -11.17 4.49
N VAL A 118 -7.64 -9.98 5.06
CA VAL A 118 -7.49 -9.74 6.50
C VAL A 118 -8.53 -8.71 6.90
N LYS A 119 -9.45 -9.09 7.80
CA LYS A 119 -10.35 -8.15 8.47
C LYS A 119 -9.73 -7.76 9.81
N PRO A 120 -9.44 -6.48 10.08
CA PRO A 120 -8.86 -6.07 11.35
C PRO A 120 -9.85 -6.34 12.50
N MET A 121 -9.37 -6.83 13.64
CA MET A 121 -10.21 -6.97 14.85
C MET A 121 -10.77 -5.63 15.34
N ALA A 122 -10.09 -4.53 15.02
CA ALA A 122 -10.52 -3.17 15.33
C ALA A 122 -11.61 -2.64 14.37
N SER A 123 -11.93 -3.35 13.28
CA SER A 123 -13.01 -2.97 12.38
C SER A 123 -14.35 -3.24 13.05
N ARG A 124 -15.29 -2.28 12.93
CA ARG A 124 -16.67 -2.48 13.40
C ARG A 124 -17.32 -3.59 12.58
N SER A 125 -18.24 -4.34 13.19
CA SER A 125 -18.93 -5.48 12.55
C SER A 125 -19.69 -5.10 11.28
N ASP A 126 -20.15 -3.85 11.18
CA ASP A 126 -20.88 -3.27 10.06
C ASP A 126 -19.98 -2.63 8.98
N SER A 127 -18.66 -2.59 9.19
CA SER A 127 -17.72 -2.07 8.21
C SER A 127 -17.40 -3.10 7.12
N ALA A 128 -17.45 -2.65 5.87
CA ALA A 128 -16.96 -3.38 4.70
C ALA A 128 -15.42 -3.34 4.58
N GLU A 129 -14.72 -2.64 5.50
CA GLU A 129 -13.27 -2.52 5.47
C GLU A 129 -12.58 -3.86 5.64
N MET A 130 -11.64 -4.12 4.73
CA MET A 130 -10.73 -5.24 4.76
C MET A 130 -9.38 -4.85 4.15
N PHE A 131 -8.38 -5.70 4.31
CA PHE A 131 -7.08 -5.55 3.70
C PHE A 131 -6.70 -6.80 2.92
N PHE A 132 -5.96 -6.64 1.83
CA PHE A 132 -5.16 -7.74 1.31
C PHE A 132 -3.75 -7.68 1.87
N LEU A 133 -3.31 -8.79 2.47
CA LEU A 133 -1.94 -9.05 2.85
C LEU A 133 -1.29 -9.95 1.79
N ALA A 134 -0.54 -9.35 0.89
CA ALA A 134 0.25 -10.03 -0.12
C ALA A 134 1.70 -10.21 0.38
N ARG A 135 2.23 -11.43 0.37
CA ARG A 135 3.54 -11.78 0.95
C ARG A 135 4.38 -12.57 -0.04
N GLY A 136 5.69 -12.35 0.04
CA GLY A 136 6.66 -13.03 -0.82
C GLY A 136 6.63 -12.44 -2.22
N PHE A 137 6.98 -11.15 -2.35
CA PHE A 137 7.12 -10.53 -3.67
C PHE A 137 8.14 -11.31 -4.51
N LYS A 138 7.72 -11.76 -5.69
CA LYS A 138 8.50 -12.64 -6.59
C LYS A 138 9.56 -11.90 -7.39
N GLY A 139 9.53 -10.56 -7.39
CA GLY A 139 10.29 -9.72 -8.31
C GLY A 139 9.53 -9.49 -9.62
N LEU A 140 9.90 -8.43 -10.33
CA LEU A 140 9.46 -8.24 -11.71
C LEU A 140 10.30 -9.20 -12.57
N GLN A 141 9.66 -10.23 -13.13
CA GLN A 141 10.33 -11.06 -14.14
C GLN A 141 10.59 -10.17 -15.35
N SER A 142 11.87 -10.05 -15.72
CA SER A 142 12.30 -9.46 -16.98
C SER A 142 11.99 -10.38 -18.15
#